data_AF-A0A7S1Z7W6-F1
#
_entry.id   AF-A0A7S1Z7W6-F1
#
_cell.length_a   1.000
_cell.length_b   1.000
_cell.length_c   1.000
_cell.angle_alpha   90.00
_cell.angle_beta   90.00
_cell.angle_gamma   90.00
#
_symmetry.space_group_name_H-M   'P 1'
#
loop_
_entity.id
_entity.type
_entity.pdbx_description
1 polymer ?
#
loop_
_entity_poly.entity_id
_entity_poly.type
_entity_poly.pdbx_seq_one_letter_code
_entity_poly.pdbx_strand_id
1 'polypeptide(L)'
;PDVVEGQGEEEFMQSLGMSREKNGEFESFDRFLGRTEGLISIVANIMASGPSNHLCMGGHKDALTWLERFLDLLPPAPQSPLPLVTAPVLVAFLTGAGHMLAHNNPNEFRSHLDTIIHDVAPRVDMGTIGQPSATRLRKVLDGGFMKFRATVPDGAIPETYNGGQATGAG
;
A
#
# COMPACT_ATOMS: atom_id res chain seq x y z
N PRO A 1 4.86 3.37 15.79
CA PRO A 1 5.70 4.18 16.71
C PRO A 1 4.91 4.48 17.99
N ASP A 2 5.44 4.02 19.13
CA ASP A 2 4.89 4.38 20.42
C ASP A 2 5.06 5.89 20.63
N VAL A 3 3.98 6.58 21.02
CA VAL A 3 4.07 7.98 21.43
C VAL A 3 4.76 7.99 22.78
N VAL A 4 6.03 8.41 22.80
CA VAL A 4 6.75 8.61 24.06
C VAL A 4 6.15 9.86 24.71
N GLU A 5 5.49 9.71 25.86
CA GLU A 5 4.99 10.83 26.65
C GLU A 5 6.13 11.83 26.89
N GLY A 6 6.02 13.02 26.31
CA GLY A 6 7.03 14.09 26.39
C GLY A 6 7.76 14.41 25.08
N GLN A 7 7.55 13.68 23.98
CA GLN A 7 7.99 14.12 22.66
C GLN A 7 7.16 15.33 22.21
N GLY A 8 7.83 16.42 21.84
CA GLY A 8 7.18 17.59 21.27
C GLY A 8 6.47 17.23 19.96
N GLU A 9 5.38 17.93 19.64
CA GLU A 9 4.62 17.75 18.39
C GLU A 9 5.54 17.75 17.15
N GLU A 10 6.57 18.59 17.16
CA GLU A 10 7.60 18.65 16.12
C GLU A 10 8.40 17.33 15.96
N GLU A 11 8.88 16.75 17.06
CA GLU A 11 9.64 15.50 17.04
C GLU A 11 8.75 14.35 16.56
N PHE A 12 7.48 14.36 16.95
CA PHE A 12 6.49 13.41 16.48
C PHE A 12 6.29 13.53 14.96
N MET A 13 6.05 14.74 14.44
CA MET A 13 5.90 14.98 13.00
C MET A 13 7.13 14.57 12.20
N GLN A 14 8.34 14.84 12.71
CA GLN A 14 9.59 14.37 12.09
C GLN A 14 9.70 12.85 12.12
N SER A 15 9.32 12.20 13.21
CA SER A 15 9.35 10.73 13.34
C SER A 15 8.37 10.03 12.38
N LEU A 16 7.27 10.70 12.02
CA LEU A 16 6.33 10.25 10.98
C LEU A 16 6.90 10.43 9.56
N GLY A 17 8.00 11.17 9.42
CA GLY A 17 8.63 11.49 8.15
C GLY A 17 8.00 12.69 7.45
N MET A 18 7.26 13.56 8.15
CA MET A 18 6.79 14.82 7.58
C MET A 18 7.97 15.74 7.31
N SER A 19 7.97 16.38 6.14
CA SER A 19 9.03 17.28 5.68
C SER A 19 8.68 18.73 5.97
N ARG A 20 9.72 19.55 6.22
CA ARG A 20 9.56 21.01 6.29
C ARG A 20 9.59 21.64 4.90
N GLU A 21 8.74 22.61 4.68
CA GLU A 21 8.75 23.46 3.50
C GLU A 21 9.81 24.57 3.61
N LYS A 22 10.01 25.33 2.52
CA LYS A 22 11.02 26.40 2.47
C LYS A 22 10.79 27.53 3.48
N ASN A 23 9.55 27.71 3.92
CA ASN A 23 9.18 28.68 4.96
C ASN A 23 9.48 28.18 6.38
N GLY A 24 9.98 26.95 6.53
CA GLY A 24 10.24 26.32 7.82
C GLY A 24 9.05 25.58 8.40
N GLU A 25 7.83 25.75 7.90
CA GLU A 25 6.63 25.04 8.39
C GLU A 25 6.62 23.58 7.93
N PHE A 26 5.91 22.70 8.64
CA PHE A 26 5.67 21.34 8.15
C PHE A 26 4.75 21.38 6.92
N GLU A 27 4.97 20.44 6.01
CA GLU A 27 4.07 20.22 4.88
C GLU A 27 2.64 19.92 5.36
N SER A 28 1.64 20.24 4.53
CA SER A 28 0.26 19.88 4.85
C SER A 28 0.08 18.36 4.94
N PHE A 29 -0.90 17.92 5.72
CA PHE A 29 -1.19 16.50 5.85
C PHE A 29 -1.55 15.84 4.51
N ASP A 30 -2.28 16.54 3.64
CA ASP A 30 -2.59 16.06 2.28
C ASP A 30 -1.32 15.85 1.44
N ARG A 31 -0.35 16.77 1.55
CA ARG A 31 0.94 16.68 0.85
C ARG A 31 1.77 15.52 1.38
N PHE A 32 1.81 15.35 2.69
CA PHE A 32 2.45 14.21 3.35
C PHE A 32 1.83 12.88 2.90
N LEU A 33 0.50 12.77 2.88
CA LEU A 33 -0.20 11.57 2.43
C LEU A 33 0.08 11.27 0.95
N GLY A 34 -0.03 12.27 0.07
CA GLY A 34 0.25 12.10 -1.36
C GLY A 34 1.70 11.67 -1.63
N ARG A 35 2.66 12.24 -0.89
CA ARG A 35 4.07 11.82 -0.98
C ARG A 35 4.28 10.40 -0.48
N THR A 36 3.68 10.04 0.64
CA THR A 36 3.72 8.68 1.19
C THR A 36 3.14 7.66 0.20
N GLU A 37 1.96 7.96 -0.36
CA GLU A 37 1.29 7.12 -1.37
C GLU A 37 2.15 6.94 -2.63
N GLY A 38 2.80 8.01 -3.10
CA GLY A 38 3.73 7.96 -4.23
C GLY A 38 4.96 7.09 -3.95
N LEU A 39 5.56 7.21 -2.76
CA LEU A 39 6.71 6.37 -2.36
C LEU A 39 6.33 4.89 -2.29
N ILE A 40 5.19 4.56 -1.66
CA ILE A 40 4.69 3.19 -1.59
C ILE A 40 4.38 2.65 -2.99
N SER A 41 3.81 3.46 -3.89
CA SER A 41 3.56 3.05 -5.27
C SER A 41 4.85 2.67 -6.00
N ILE A 42 5.91 3.46 -5.83
CA ILE A 42 7.23 3.17 -6.42
C ILE A 42 7.79 1.87 -5.85
N VAL A 43 7.76 1.70 -4.52
CA VAL A 43 8.24 0.48 -3.86
C VAL A 43 7.49 -0.75 -4.36
N ALA A 44 6.15 -0.68 -4.42
CA ALA A 44 5.31 -1.76 -4.90
C ALA A 44 5.60 -2.11 -6.37
N ASN A 45 5.76 -1.10 -7.23
CA ASN A 45 6.06 -1.31 -8.64
C ASN A 45 7.46 -1.90 -8.86
N ILE A 46 8.47 -1.47 -8.08
CA ILE A 46 9.80 -2.09 -8.10
C ILE A 46 9.67 -3.55 -7.68
N MET A 47 9.05 -3.81 -6.54
CA MET A 47 8.86 -5.17 -6.02
C MET A 47 8.02 -6.07 -6.94
N ALA A 48 7.17 -5.52 -7.81
CA ALA A 48 6.38 -6.27 -8.78
C ALA A 48 7.06 -6.44 -10.14
N SER A 49 8.13 -5.69 -10.41
CA SER A 49 8.79 -5.67 -11.72
C SER A 49 9.55 -6.97 -12.02
N GLY A 50 9.72 -7.26 -13.31
CA GLY A 50 10.61 -8.31 -13.78
C GLY A 50 12.06 -7.81 -13.89
N PRO A 51 13.08 -8.68 -13.72
CA PRO A 51 12.98 -10.11 -13.36
C PRO A 51 12.62 -10.31 -11.88
N SER A 52 11.82 -11.34 -11.58
CA SER A 52 11.21 -11.57 -10.26
C SER A 52 12.18 -11.71 -9.09
N ASN A 53 13.43 -12.08 -9.36
CA ASN A 53 14.50 -12.33 -8.39
C ASN A 53 15.50 -11.17 -8.28
N HIS A 54 15.17 -9.97 -8.75
CA HIS A 54 16.06 -8.83 -8.61
C HIS A 54 16.29 -8.48 -7.13
N LEU A 55 17.50 -8.04 -6.79
CA LEU A 55 17.89 -7.71 -5.41
C LEU A 55 17.27 -6.40 -4.91
N CYS A 56 16.84 -5.51 -5.81
CA CYS A 56 16.26 -4.23 -5.42
C CYS A 56 14.96 -4.46 -4.63
N MET A 57 14.92 -4.06 -3.36
CA MET A 57 13.77 -4.30 -2.48
C MET A 57 13.30 -5.77 -2.43
N GLY A 58 14.19 -6.73 -2.73
CA GLY A 58 13.94 -8.18 -2.66
C GLY A 58 12.94 -8.78 -3.65
N GLY A 59 12.54 -8.01 -4.68
CA GLY A 59 11.69 -8.49 -5.76
C GLY A 59 10.34 -9.02 -5.29
N HIS A 60 9.83 -10.05 -5.98
CA HIS A 60 8.47 -10.55 -5.75
C HIS A 60 8.27 -11.16 -4.36
N LYS A 61 9.29 -11.84 -3.85
CA LYS A 61 9.25 -12.50 -2.53
C LYS A 61 9.07 -11.50 -1.40
N ASP A 62 9.79 -10.40 -1.45
CA ASP A 62 9.77 -9.40 -0.39
C ASP A 62 8.53 -8.50 -0.47
N ALA A 63 7.82 -8.48 -1.60
CA ALA A 63 6.50 -7.84 -1.70
C ALA A 63 5.48 -8.46 -0.74
N LEU A 64 5.40 -9.80 -0.72
CA LEU A 64 4.50 -10.52 0.20
C LEU A 64 4.91 -10.29 1.65
N THR A 65 6.22 -10.40 1.92
CA THR A 65 6.79 -10.18 3.25
C THR A 65 6.54 -8.75 3.74
N TRP A 66 6.61 -7.76 2.85
CA TRP A 66 6.30 -6.38 3.16
C TRP A 66 4.84 -6.22 3.55
N LEU A 67 3.91 -6.84 2.81
CA LEU A 67 2.48 -6.78 3.12
C LEU A 67 2.16 -7.42 4.47
N GLU A 68 2.71 -8.61 4.72
CA GLU A 68 2.57 -9.31 6.01
C GLU A 68 3.05 -8.43 7.17
N ARG A 69 4.27 -7.90 7.09
CA ARG A 69 4.83 -7.01 8.12
C ARG A 69 4.02 -5.73 8.29
N PHE A 70 3.50 -5.16 7.21
CA PHE A 70 2.66 -3.98 7.30
C PHE A 70 1.38 -4.28 8.09
N LEU A 71 0.74 -5.43 7.84
CA LEU A 71 -0.45 -5.85 8.57
C LEU A 71 -0.15 -6.15 10.05
N ASP A 72 0.98 -6.78 10.35
CA ASP A 72 1.41 -7.07 11.72
C ASP A 72 1.70 -5.81 12.56
N LEU A 73 2.05 -4.70 11.91
CA LEU A 73 2.28 -3.41 12.57
C LEU A 73 0.98 -2.65 12.89
N LEU A 74 -0.16 -3.08 12.34
CA LEU A 74 -1.43 -2.41 12.61
C LEU A 74 -1.89 -2.72 14.04
N PRO A 75 -2.46 -1.74 14.76
CA PRO A 75 -3.08 -2.01 16.04
C PRO A 75 -4.10 -3.16 15.94
N PRO A 76 -4.08 -4.15 16.86
CA PRO A 76 -4.98 -5.29 16.79
C PRO A 76 -6.43 -4.85 17.03
N ALA A 77 -7.38 -5.62 16.49
CA ALA A 77 -8.80 -5.42 16.81
C ALA A 77 -9.03 -5.58 18.33
N PRO A 78 -9.98 -4.84 18.94
CA PRO A 78 -10.99 -3.98 18.31
C PRO A 78 -10.57 -2.51 18.11
N GLN A 79 -9.28 -2.17 18.22
CA GLN A 79 -8.84 -0.77 18.12
C GLN A 79 -9.21 -0.16 16.76
N SER A 80 -9.88 1.00 16.83
CA SER A 80 -10.40 1.75 15.69
C SER A 80 -10.58 3.23 16.08
N PRO A 81 -10.37 4.19 15.16
CA PRO A 81 -9.89 3.98 13.80
C PRO A 81 -8.39 3.61 13.76
N LEU A 82 -7.99 2.92 12.70
CA LEU A 82 -6.59 2.70 12.35
C LEU A 82 -5.93 4.02 11.92
N PRO A 83 -4.59 4.13 11.96
CA PRO A 83 -3.88 5.33 11.52
C PRO A 83 -4.34 5.81 10.13
N LEU A 84 -4.45 7.13 9.94
CA LEU A 84 -4.93 7.75 8.70
C LEU A 84 -4.14 7.32 7.45
N VAL A 85 -2.86 6.94 7.64
CA VAL A 85 -1.98 6.44 6.57
C VAL A 85 -2.31 5.02 6.12
N THR A 86 -3.06 4.23 6.89
CA THR A 86 -3.30 2.81 6.58
C THR A 86 -4.01 2.62 5.25
N ALA A 87 -5.10 3.35 5.02
CA ALA A 87 -5.85 3.26 3.77
C ALA A 87 -5.05 3.67 2.52
N PRO A 88 -4.39 4.86 2.46
CA PRO A 88 -3.63 5.25 1.29
C PRO A 88 -2.42 4.35 1.03
N VAL A 89 -1.76 3.84 2.07
CA VAL A 89 -0.65 2.87 1.92
C VAL A 89 -1.14 1.57 1.28
N LEU A 90 -2.26 1.01 1.74
CA LEU A 90 -2.84 -0.20 1.14
C LEU A 90 -3.34 0.05 -0.29
N VAL A 91 -3.92 1.22 -0.57
CA VAL A 91 -4.34 1.60 -1.93
C VAL A 91 -3.14 1.58 -2.88
N ALA A 92 -2.07 2.30 -2.54
CA ALA A 92 -0.85 2.34 -3.36
C ALA A 92 -0.24 0.95 -3.56
N PHE A 93 -0.06 0.22 -2.46
CA PHE A 93 0.63 -1.07 -2.53
C PHE A 93 -0.15 -2.12 -3.32
N LEU A 94 -1.45 -2.28 -3.04
CA LEU A 94 -2.28 -3.26 -3.73
C LEU A 94 -2.48 -2.91 -5.20
N THR A 95 -2.54 -1.62 -5.54
CA THR A 95 -2.61 -1.18 -6.95
C THR A 95 -1.32 -1.53 -7.69
N GLY A 96 -0.15 -1.34 -7.08
CA GLY A 96 1.14 -1.59 -7.73
C GLY A 96 1.57 -3.06 -7.77
N ALA A 97 1.28 -3.84 -6.73
CA ALA A 97 1.78 -5.21 -6.58
C ALA A 97 0.70 -6.30 -6.52
N GLY A 98 -0.59 -5.94 -6.37
CA GLY A 98 -1.67 -6.90 -6.14
C GLY A 98 -1.82 -7.92 -7.27
N HIS A 99 -1.67 -7.50 -8.53
CA HIS A 99 -1.73 -8.42 -9.68
C HIS A 99 -0.59 -9.44 -9.64
N MET A 100 0.62 -8.99 -9.35
CA MET A 100 1.80 -9.86 -9.24
C MET A 100 1.62 -10.86 -8.10
N LEU A 101 1.20 -10.39 -6.93
CA LEU A 101 0.95 -11.23 -5.75
C LEU A 101 -0.14 -12.27 -6.01
N ALA A 102 -1.20 -11.91 -6.74
CA ALA A 102 -2.28 -12.85 -7.09
C ALA A 102 -1.82 -14.00 -8.00
N HIS A 103 -0.74 -13.83 -8.76
CA HIS A 103 -0.19 -14.86 -9.64
C HIS A 103 0.91 -15.67 -8.98
N ASN A 104 1.80 -15.01 -8.24
CA ASN A 104 3.03 -15.62 -7.75
C ASN A 104 2.88 -16.17 -6.32
N ASN A 105 1.95 -15.64 -5.53
CA ASN A 105 1.68 -16.04 -4.15
C ASN A 105 0.17 -16.15 -3.88
N PRO A 106 -0.58 -16.93 -4.68
CA PRO A 106 -2.05 -16.88 -4.69
C PRO A 106 -2.69 -17.26 -3.35
N ASN A 107 -2.12 -18.20 -2.60
CA ASN A 107 -2.71 -18.69 -1.36
C ASN A 107 -2.47 -17.71 -0.22
N GLU A 108 -1.21 -17.28 -0.05
CA GLU A 108 -0.78 -16.35 0.98
C GLU A 108 -1.41 -14.98 0.75
N PHE A 109 -1.37 -14.48 -0.50
CA PHE A 109 -1.99 -13.20 -0.83
C PHE A 109 -3.50 -13.23 -0.59
N ARG A 110 -4.19 -14.33 -0.91
CA ARG A 110 -5.62 -14.47 -0.61
C ARG A 110 -5.87 -14.37 0.89
N SER A 111 -5.08 -15.07 1.71
CA SER A 111 -5.21 -15.01 3.17
C SER A 111 -5.03 -13.58 3.69
N HIS A 112 -4.00 -12.85 3.23
CA HIS A 112 -3.80 -11.46 3.64
C HIS A 112 -4.89 -10.53 3.12
N LEU A 113 -5.37 -10.75 1.89
CA LEU A 113 -6.45 -9.97 1.31
C LEU A 113 -7.76 -10.16 2.09
N ASP A 114 -8.06 -11.38 2.54
CA ASP A 114 -9.22 -11.66 3.39
C ASP A 114 -9.10 -10.91 4.72
N THR A 115 -7.92 -10.89 5.35
CA THR A 115 -7.67 -10.05 6.54
C THR A 115 -7.90 -8.58 6.25
N ILE A 116 -7.42 -8.08 5.10
CA ILE A 116 -7.62 -6.67 4.71
C ILE A 116 -9.11 -6.35 4.54
N ILE A 117 -9.86 -7.21 3.86
CA ILE A 117 -11.28 -6.99 3.56
C ILE A 117 -12.13 -7.09 4.82
N HIS A 118 -11.88 -8.08 5.67
CA HIS A 118 -12.78 -8.44 6.76
C HIS A 118 -12.39 -7.85 8.13
N ASP A 119 -11.13 -7.46 8.32
CA ASP A 119 -10.66 -6.87 9.59
C ASP A 119 -10.12 -5.44 9.42
N VAL A 120 -9.26 -5.18 8.43
CA VAL A 120 -8.61 -3.87 8.32
C VAL A 120 -9.54 -2.80 7.72
N ALA A 121 -10.15 -3.07 6.57
CA ALA A 121 -10.99 -2.11 5.85
C ALA A 121 -12.21 -1.62 6.64
N PRO A 122 -12.83 -2.41 7.55
CA PRO A 122 -13.86 -1.91 8.46
C PRO A 122 -13.34 -0.92 9.52
N ARG A 123 -12.05 -0.99 9.88
CA ARG A 123 -11.44 -0.21 10.97
C ARG A 123 -10.69 1.04 10.52
N VAL A 124 -10.54 1.28 9.21
CA VAL A 124 -9.92 2.52 8.71
C VAL A 124 -10.77 3.74 9.06
N ASP A 125 -10.12 4.91 9.17
CA ASP A 125 -10.80 6.16 9.49
C ASP A 125 -11.85 6.54 8.42
N MET A 126 -13.08 6.78 8.87
CA MET A 126 -14.22 7.21 8.06
C MET A 126 -14.64 8.66 8.37
N GLY A 127 -13.82 9.40 9.11
CA GLY A 127 -14.01 10.82 9.36
C GLY A 127 -13.73 11.66 8.11
N THR A 128 -13.91 12.98 8.21
CA THR A 128 -13.77 13.90 7.08
C THR A 128 -12.41 13.81 6.37
N ILE A 129 -11.34 13.53 7.12
CA ILE A 129 -9.97 13.39 6.61
C ILE A 129 -9.75 12.00 6.00
N GLY A 130 -10.19 10.92 6.67
CA GLY A 130 -9.93 9.53 6.22
C GLY A 130 -10.86 9.02 5.13
N GLN A 131 -12.10 9.52 5.07
CA GLN A 131 -13.16 9.03 4.17
C GLN A 131 -12.74 8.94 2.69
N PRO A 132 -12.01 9.91 2.09
CA PRO A 132 -11.57 9.79 0.71
C PRO A 132 -10.69 8.56 0.47
N SER A 133 -9.70 8.34 1.33
CA SER A 133 -8.78 7.20 1.24
C SER A 133 -9.46 5.87 1.55
N ALA A 134 -10.35 5.84 2.55
CA ALA A 134 -11.16 4.66 2.86
C ALA A 134 -12.06 4.26 1.68
N THR A 135 -12.65 5.24 0.99
CA THR A 135 -13.44 5.01 -0.21
C THR A 135 -12.60 4.45 -1.36
N ARG A 136 -11.38 4.98 -1.57
CA ARG A 136 -10.44 4.42 -2.55
C ARG A 136 -10.07 2.98 -2.21
N LEU A 137 -9.78 2.68 -0.95
CA LEU A 137 -9.44 1.32 -0.51
C LEU A 137 -10.59 0.35 -0.81
N ARG A 138 -11.83 0.70 -0.47
CA ARG A 138 -13.00 -0.13 -0.78
C ARG A 138 -13.13 -0.39 -2.29
N LYS A 139 -12.88 0.62 -3.13
CA LYS A 139 -12.89 0.46 -4.60
C LYS A 139 -11.77 -0.45 -5.09
N VAL A 140 -10.58 -0.41 -4.49
CA VAL A 140 -9.47 -1.31 -4.82
C VAL A 140 -9.87 -2.75 -4.48
N LEU A 141 -10.43 -2.97 -3.29
CA LEU A 141 -10.82 -4.29 -2.78
C LEU A 141 -12.09 -4.88 -3.43
N ASP A 142 -12.94 -4.04 -4.03
CA ASP A 142 -14.16 -4.50 -4.71
C ASP A 142 -13.85 -5.49 -5.83
N GLY A 143 -14.45 -6.68 -5.80
CA GLY A 143 -14.12 -7.82 -6.68
C GLY A 143 -13.07 -8.80 -6.11
N GLY A 144 -12.45 -8.48 -4.97
CA GLY A 144 -11.58 -9.35 -4.20
C GLY A 144 -10.40 -9.92 -4.98
N PHE A 145 -9.97 -11.13 -4.61
CA PHE A 145 -8.81 -11.79 -5.20
C PHE A 145 -8.89 -11.92 -6.73
N MET A 146 -10.08 -12.24 -7.26
CA MET A 146 -10.25 -12.50 -8.69
C MET A 146 -10.02 -11.25 -9.54
N LYS A 147 -10.34 -10.06 -9.01
CA LYS A 147 -10.03 -8.80 -9.70
C LYS A 147 -8.54 -8.59 -9.85
N PHE A 148 -7.75 -8.77 -8.79
CA PHE A 148 -6.30 -8.62 -8.86
C PHE A 148 -5.69 -9.60 -9.88
N ARG A 149 -6.24 -10.81 -9.97
CA ARG A 149 -5.81 -11.78 -10.98
C ARG A 149 -6.17 -11.36 -12.42
N ALA A 150 -7.30 -10.68 -12.62
CA ALA A 150 -7.77 -10.31 -13.95
C ALA A 150 -7.19 -8.99 -14.47
N THR A 151 -6.85 -8.06 -13.58
CA THR A 151 -6.52 -6.68 -13.95
C THR A 151 -5.03 -6.41 -13.71
N VAL A 152 -4.32 -6.04 -14.77
CA VAL A 152 -2.96 -5.49 -14.66
C VAL A 152 -3.02 -4.03 -14.20
N PRO A 153 -2.01 -3.51 -13.49
CA PRO A 153 -1.99 -2.10 -13.09
C PRO A 153 -2.01 -1.16 -14.30
N ASP A 154 -2.69 -0.01 -14.16
CA ASP A 154 -2.71 1.01 -15.22
C ASP A 154 -1.30 1.49 -15.55
N GLY A 155 -0.97 1.55 -16.83
CA GLY A 155 0.37 1.94 -17.30
C GLY A 155 1.46 0.87 -17.12
N ALA A 156 1.10 -0.34 -16.67
CA ALA A 156 2.02 -1.48 -16.71
C ALA A 156 2.44 -1.79 -18.15
N ILE A 157 3.72 -2.13 -18.32
CA ILE A 157 4.26 -2.61 -19.59
C ILE A 157 3.97 -4.12 -19.65
N PRO A 158 3.04 -4.59 -20.50
CA PRO A 158 2.58 -5.98 -20.47
C PRO A 158 3.71 -6.99 -20.62
N GLU A 159 4.73 -6.67 -21.41
CA GLU A 159 5.89 -7.53 -21.70
C GLU A 159 6.79 -7.76 -20.48
N THR A 160 6.73 -6.87 -19.48
CA THR A 160 7.55 -6.96 -18.25
C THR A 160 6.75 -7.45 -17.05
N TYR A 161 5.44 -7.64 -17.20
CA TYR A 161 4.53 -8.06 -16.14
C TYR A 161 4.15 -9.54 -16.29
N ASN A 162 4.61 -10.39 -15.37
CA ASN A 162 4.24 -11.80 -15.16
C ASN A 162 3.69 -12.56 -16.40
N GLY A 163 4.44 -12.56 -17.50
CA GLY A 163 4.16 -13.42 -18.66
C GLY A 163 3.16 -12.86 -19.68
N GLY A 164 3.01 -11.54 -19.80
CA GLY A 164 2.45 -10.96 -21.01
C GLY A 164 3.30 -11.35 -22.23
N GLN A 165 2.92 -12.45 -22.90
CA GLN A 165 3.31 -12.61 -24.30
C GLN A 165 2.82 -11.35 -25.00
N ALA A 166 3.72 -10.63 -25.67
CA ALA A 166 3.36 -9.62 -26.64
C ALA A 166 2.40 -10.29 -27.64
N THR A 167 1.09 -10.15 -27.43
CA THR A 167 0.12 -10.44 -28.46
C THR A 167 0.32 -9.34 -29.49
N GLY A 168 1.04 -9.69 -30.54
CA GLY A 168 1.51 -8.77 -31.57
C GLY A 168 0.42 -7.81 -32.04
N ALA A 169 0.81 -6.55 -32.15
CA ALA A 169 0.32 -5.63 -33.16
C ALA A 169 1.55 -5.39 -34.05
N GLY A 170 1.56 -5.67 -35.35
CA GLY A 170 0.53 -5.40 -36.35
C GLY A 170 1.23 -4.62 -37.44
#